data_AF-A0AA40WEU8-F1
#
_entry.id   AF-A0AA40WEU8-F1
#
_cell.length_a   1.000
_cell.length_b   1.000
_cell.length_c   1.000
_cell.angle_alpha   90.00
_cell.angle_beta   90.00
_cell.angle_gamma   90.00
#
_symmetry.space_group_name_H-M   'P 1'
#
loop_
_entity.id
_entity.type
_entity.pdbx_description
1 polymer ?
#
loop_
_entity_poly.entity_id
_entity_poly.type
_entity_poly.pdbx_seq_one_letter_code
_entity_poly.pdbx_strand_id
1 'polypeptide(L)'
;NSNPYVQFSEPMDRIKTAEAVSVTGGPAIYVKEWNEDSTRLTLSLTKSLDLSTTYTLKILKSAENASGNVLDKAYSIFFYTGIASLNPYIQDIGISVPSTPLPVLQPVPSTNPLINGVSKNSFLTITFSKPMDQSKTQNAIQFTPPITGQFTWISQSLLQFTPTDKLTQGATYRLAINSTATDTGNMPLENSYIVDFKVDNVADSLPVTVTGINNFSVTALCAPIADGNA
;
A
#
# COMPACT_ATOMS: atom_id res chain seq x y z
N ASN A 1 3.11 -16.55 -19.67
CA ASN A 1 3.70 -17.51 -20.66
C ASN A 1 3.10 -17.33 -22.05
N SER A 2 3.10 -16.12 -22.60
CA SER A 2 2.64 -15.90 -23.98
C SER A 2 3.49 -14.80 -24.62
N ASN A 3 3.85 -14.98 -25.89
CA ASN A 3 4.60 -13.99 -26.65
C ASN A 3 3.72 -12.74 -26.86
N PRO A 4 4.23 -11.53 -26.56
CA PRO A 4 3.51 -10.32 -26.91
C PRO A 4 3.35 -10.21 -28.42
N TYR A 5 2.24 -9.68 -28.89
CA TYR A 5 2.02 -9.41 -30.31
C TYR A 5 1.38 -8.04 -30.53
N VAL A 6 1.58 -7.50 -31.72
CA VAL A 6 0.95 -6.28 -32.22
C VAL A 6 0.06 -6.68 -33.39
N GLN A 7 -1.22 -6.31 -33.31
CA GLN A 7 -2.19 -6.51 -34.39
C GLN A 7 -2.44 -5.18 -35.09
N PHE A 8 -2.31 -5.18 -36.41
CA PHE A 8 -2.62 -4.07 -37.29
C PHE A 8 -3.93 -4.36 -38.03
N SER A 9 -4.62 -3.28 -38.43
CA SER A 9 -5.89 -3.37 -39.17
C SER A 9 -5.69 -3.72 -40.65
N GLU A 10 -4.46 -3.63 -41.14
CA GLU A 10 -4.08 -3.85 -42.53
C GLU A 10 -2.64 -4.39 -42.63
N PRO A 11 -2.24 -4.96 -43.78
CA PRO A 11 -0.88 -5.46 -43.99
C PRO A 11 0.18 -4.36 -43.88
N MET A 12 1.19 -4.58 -43.04
CA MET A 12 2.28 -3.63 -42.81
C MET A 12 3.54 -3.95 -43.63
N ASP A 13 4.38 -2.94 -43.91
CA ASP A 13 5.74 -3.19 -44.40
C ASP A 13 6.57 -3.81 -43.27
N ARG A 14 7.01 -5.05 -43.50
CA ARG A 14 7.65 -5.87 -42.46
C ARG A 14 8.98 -5.29 -41.98
N ILE A 15 9.76 -4.68 -42.87
CA ILE A 15 11.12 -4.17 -42.56
C ILE A 15 10.99 -2.85 -41.83
N LYS A 16 10.23 -1.91 -42.41
CA LYS A 16 10.02 -0.56 -41.85
C LYS A 16 9.32 -0.60 -40.50
N THR A 17 8.30 -1.45 -40.38
CA THR A 17 7.60 -1.65 -39.12
C THR A 17 8.50 -2.34 -38.09
N ALA A 18 9.37 -3.28 -38.50
CA ALA A 18 10.32 -3.87 -37.57
C ALA A 18 11.29 -2.80 -37.02
N GLU A 19 11.80 -1.86 -37.81
CA GLU A 19 12.65 -0.77 -37.31
C GLU A 19 11.93 0.17 -36.34
N ALA A 20 10.62 0.35 -36.53
CA ALA A 20 9.78 1.20 -35.69
C ALA A 20 9.34 0.54 -34.36
N VAL A 21 9.54 -0.76 -34.17
CA VAL A 21 9.12 -1.51 -32.97
C VAL A 21 10.32 -1.87 -32.10
N SER A 22 10.29 -1.46 -30.83
CA SER A 22 11.32 -1.78 -29.85
C SER A 22 10.74 -2.21 -28.51
N VAL A 23 11.45 -3.08 -27.81
CA VAL A 23 11.22 -3.38 -26.39
C VAL A 23 12.47 -2.96 -25.63
N THR A 24 12.30 -2.11 -24.61
CA THR A 24 13.37 -1.68 -23.70
C THR A 24 13.09 -2.20 -22.29
N GLY A 25 14.09 -2.16 -21.39
CA GLY A 25 13.95 -2.62 -19.99
C GLY A 25 14.82 -3.81 -19.60
N GLY A 26 15.41 -4.50 -20.57
CA GLY A 26 16.36 -5.60 -20.37
C GLY A 26 17.08 -5.92 -21.68
N PRO A 27 17.91 -6.98 -21.74
CA PRO A 27 18.51 -7.41 -23.00
C PRO A 27 17.42 -7.70 -24.05
N ALA A 28 17.71 -7.41 -25.32
CA ALA A 28 16.81 -7.75 -26.42
C ALA A 28 16.76 -9.28 -26.56
N ILE A 29 15.71 -9.90 -26.02
CA ILE A 29 15.54 -11.36 -25.93
C ILE A 29 14.39 -11.89 -26.78
N TYR A 30 14.10 -11.24 -27.90
CA TYR A 30 12.97 -11.61 -28.75
C TYR A 30 13.35 -11.53 -30.23
N VAL A 31 12.68 -12.34 -31.03
CA VAL A 31 12.66 -12.24 -32.50
C VAL A 31 11.31 -11.71 -32.95
N LYS A 32 11.32 -11.00 -34.08
CA LYS A 32 10.14 -10.40 -34.70
C LYS A 32 9.61 -11.35 -35.77
N GLU A 33 8.43 -11.91 -35.56
CA GLU A 33 7.82 -12.90 -36.45
C GLU A 33 6.49 -12.37 -37.00
N TRP A 34 6.39 -12.29 -38.31
CA TRP A 34 5.18 -11.87 -39.01
C TRP A 34 4.32 -13.07 -39.38
N ASN A 35 3.00 -12.92 -39.29
CA ASN A 35 2.08 -13.83 -39.96
C ASN A 35 2.06 -13.59 -41.48
N GLU A 36 1.46 -14.52 -42.24
CA GLU A 36 1.50 -14.50 -43.72
C GLU A 36 0.91 -13.22 -44.33
N ASP A 37 -0.21 -12.74 -43.77
CA ASP A 37 -0.89 -11.53 -44.26
C ASP A 37 -0.23 -10.21 -43.81
N SER A 38 0.84 -10.26 -43.02
CA SER A 38 1.57 -9.10 -42.49
C SER A 38 0.72 -8.16 -41.61
N THR A 39 -0.37 -8.65 -41.02
CA THR A 39 -1.22 -7.87 -40.10
C THR A 39 -0.86 -8.11 -38.63
N ARG A 40 -0.06 -9.13 -38.31
CA ARG A 40 0.35 -9.45 -36.93
C ARG A 40 1.85 -9.62 -36.82
N LEU A 41 2.47 -8.79 -35.98
CA LEU A 41 3.85 -8.95 -35.56
C LEU A 41 3.89 -9.59 -34.16
N THR A 42 4.44 -10.79 -34.06
CA THR A 42 4.68 -11.49 -32.80
C THR A 42 6.12 -11.26 -32.34
N LEU A 43 6.31 -10.92 -31.07
CA LEU A 43 7.61 -10.80 -30.44
C LEU A 43 7.92 -12.12 -29.71
N SER A 44 8.48 -13.08 -30.45
CA SER A 44 8.76 -14.41 -29.94
C SER A 44 9.97 -14.40 -29.04
N LEU A 45 9.76 -14.66 -27.75
CA LEU A 45 10.81 -14.64 -26.75
C LEU A 45 11.82 -15.76 -27.03
N THR A 46 13.10 -15.42 -27.23
CA THR A 46 14.21 -16.38 -27.41
C THR A 46 14.79 -16.85 -26.08
N LYS A 47 14.45 -16.15 -25.00
CA LYS A 47 14.77 -16.50 -23.61
C LYS A 47 13.64 -16.03 -22.71
N SER A 48 13.48 -16.67 -21.55
CA SER A 48 12.62 -16.15 -20.49
C SER A 48 13.01 -14.71 -20.14
N LEU A 49 11.99 -13.85 -19.95
CA LEU A 49 12.17 -12.49 -19.46
C LEU A 49 12.75 -12.51 -18.05
N ASP A 50 13.59 -11.53 -17.74
CA ASP A 50 14.18 -11.39 -16.42
C ASP A 50 13.07 -11.08 -15.41
N LEU A 51 13.09 -11.73 -14.26
CA LEU A 51 12.11 -11.47 -13.21
C LEU A 51 12.34 -10.08 -12.61
N SER A 52 11.28 -9.51 -12.04
CA SER A 52 11.27 -8.21 -11.39
C SER A 52 11.75 -7.05 -12.27
N THR A 53 11.44 -7.12 -13.57
CA THR A 53 11.93 -6.16 -14.56
C THR A 53 10.76 -5.49 -15.27
N THR A 54 10.84 -4.16 -15.44
CA THR A 54 9.88 -3.39 -16.23
C THR A 54 10.33 -3.33 -17.68
N TYR A 55 9.51 -3.87 -18.58
CA TYR A 55 9.71 -3.80 -20.02
C TYR A 55 8.77 -2.78 -20.64
N THR A 56 9.24 -2.01 -21.62
CA THR A 56 8.43 -1.06 -22.39
C THR A 56 8.42 -1.47 -23.86
N LEU A 57 7.25 -1.81 -24.41
CA LEU A 57 7.04 -2.00 -25.84
C LEU A 57 6.63 -0.66 -26.46
N LYS A 58 7.45 -0.18 -27.40
CA LYS A 58 7.22 1.04 -28.16
C LYS A 58 7.01 0.72 -29.64
N ILE A 59 6.01 1.36 -30.23
CA ILE A 59 5.74 1.34 -31.67
C ILE A 59 5.76 2.80 -32.11
N LEU A 60 6.78 3.18 -32.89
CA LEU A 60 6.91 4.54 -33.39
C LEU A 60 5.85 4.84 -34.46
N LYS A 61 5.50 6.12 -34.57
CA LYS A 61 4.60 6.61 -35.62
C LYS A 61 5.10 6.23 -37.02
N SER A 62 6.43 6.11 -37.21
CA SER A 62 7.07 5.75 -38.47
C SER A 62 6.83 4.32 -38.96
N ALA A 63 6.14 3.46 -38.19
CA ALA A 63 5.67 2.18 -38.73
C ALA A 63 4.70 2.44 -39.89
N GLU A 64 4.96 1.81 -41.05
CA GLU A 64 4.23 2.10 -42.29
C GLU A 64 3.76 0.82 -43.00
N ASN A 65 2.66 0.94 -43.74
CA ASN A 65 2.19 -0.08 -44.65
C ASN A 65 2.96 -0.04 -45.99
N ALA A 66 2.75 -1.03 -46.86
CA ALA A 66 3.44 -1.10 -48.16
C ALA A 66 3.11 0.06 -49.12
N SER A 67 2.05 0.82 -48.84
CA SER A 67 1.67 2.03 -49.58
C SER A 67 2.26 3.31 -48.99
N GLY A 68 3.09 3.22 -47.95
CA GLY A 68 3.73 4.35 -47.28
C GLY A 68 2.82 5.11 -46.31
N ASN A 69 1.69 4.53 -45.89
CA ASN A 69 0.84 5.14 -44.87
C ASN A 69 1.36 4.76 -43.48
N VAL A 70 1.58 5.77 -42.65
CA VAL A 70 2.09 5.63 -41.28
C VAL A 70 0.98 5.51 -40.26
N LEU A 71 1.31 5.07 -39.05
CA LEU A 71 0.36 5.13 -37.93
C LEU A 71 -0.08 6.58 -37.64
N ASP A 72 -1.30 6.75 -37.14
CA ASP A 72 -1.81 8.06 -36.69
C ASP A 72 -0.92 8.65 -35.57
N LYS A 73 -0.50 7.78 -34.64
CA LYS A 73 0.31 8.11 -33.46
C LYS A 73 1.23 6.95 -33.07
N ALA A 74 2.24 7.26 -32.27
CA ALA A 74 3.06 6.25 -31.63
C ALA A 74 2.30 5.59 -30.46
N TYR A 75 2.59 4.32 -30.20
CA TYR A 75 2.04 3.56 -29.08
C TYR A 75 3.17 3.15 -28.14
N SER A 76 2.88 3.17 -26.84
CA SER A 76 3.82 2.74 -25.81
C SER A 76 3.05 2.05 -24.69
N ILE A 77 3.40 0.81 -24.40
CA ILE A 77 2.90 0.08 -23.23
C ILE A 77 4.09 -0.36 -22.39
N PHE A 78 3.91 -0.45 -21.08
CA PHE A 78 4.88 -1.08 -20.20
C PHE A 78 4.22 -2.25 -19.47
N PHE A 79 5.01 -3.28 -19.20
CA PHE A 79 4.60 -4.44 -18.43
C PHE A 79 5.75 -4.89 -17.52
N TYR A 80 5.39 -5.54 -16.42
CA TYR A 80 6.35 -6.04 -15.43
C TYR A 80 6.39 -7.56 -15.47
N THR A 81 7.58 -8.14 -15.52
CA THR A 81 7.77 -9.59 -15.64
C THR A 81 8.02 -10.22 -14.28
N GLY A 82 7.13 -11.13 -13.91
CA GLY A 82 7.04 -11.76 -12.60
C GLY A 82 5.60 -12.22 -12.36
N ILE A 83 5.25 -12.56 -11.11
CA ILE A 83 3.83 -12.45 -10.73
C ILE A 83 3.38 -11.04 -11.12
N ALA A 84 2.18 -10.90 -11.70
CA ALA A 84 1.56 -9.59 -11.84
C ALA A 84 1.56 -8.98 -10.43
N SER A 85 2.55 -8.13 -10.15
CA SER A 85 2.80 -7.72 -8.78
C SER A 85 1.85 -6.58 -8.55
N LEU A 86 0.62 -6.95 -8.18
CA LEU A 86 -0.31 -6.04 -7.53
C LEU A 86 0.50 -5.22 -6.52
N ASN A 87 0.30 -3.91 -6.49
CA ASN A 87 0.88 -3.06 -5.46
C ASN A 87 0.75 -3.76 -4.10
N PRO A 88 1.77 -3.73 -3.22
CA PRO A 88 1.62 -4.28 -1.88
C PRO A 88 0.37 -3.67 -1.24
N TYR A 89 -0.43 -4.51 -0.60
CA TYR A 89 -1.55 -4.07 0.24
C TYR A 89 -1.36 -4.59 1.67
N ILE A 90 -2.02 -3.92 2.62
CA ILE A 90 -2.03 -4.36 4.02
C ILE A 90 -3.06 -5.48 4.18
N GLN A 91 -2.60 -6.63 4.66
CA GLN A 91 -3.44 -7.79 4.96
C GLN A 91 -4.13 -7.64 6.30
N ASP A 92 -3.42 -7.12 7.30
CA ASP A 92 -3.91 -6.98 8.66
C ASP A 92 -3.18 -5.85 9.38
N ILE A 93 -3.88 -5.19 10.30
CA ILE A 93 -3.27 -4.32 11.31
C ILE A 93 -3.80 -4.81 12.64
N GLY A 94 -2.90 -5.25 13.50
CA GLY A 94 -3.21 -5.69 14.86
C GLY A 94 -2.89 -4.59 15.85
N ILE A 95 -3.81 -4.29 16.76
CA ILE A 95 -3.49 -3.57 18.00
C ILE A 95 -3.57 -4.61 19.10
N SER A 96 -2.59 -4.70 19.99
CA SER A 96 -2.60 -5.70 21.07
C SER A 96 -3.69 -5.36 22.10
N VAL A 97 -4.94 -5.59 21.71
CA VAL A 97 -6.11 -5.62 22.57
C VAL A 97 -6.32 -7.06 23.05
N PRO A 98 -7.00 -7.28 24.18
CA PRO A 98 -7.52 -8.60 24.49
C PRO A 98 -8.54 -8.97 23.40
N SER A 99 -8.12 -9.82 22.47
CA SER A 99 -8.94 -10.78 21.71
C SER A 99 -10.17 -10.29 20.94
N THR A 100 -10.20 -9.07 20.38
CA THR A 100 -11.19 -8.73 19.33
C THR A 100 -10.50 -8.69 17.97
N PRO A 101 -10.90 -9.54 16.99
CA PRO A 101 -10.50 -9.36 15.60
C PRO A 101 -10.92 -7.96 15.16
N LEU A 102 -9.97 -7.18 14.65
CA LEU A 102 -10.29 -5.85 14.13
C LEU A 102 -11.23 -5.98 12.93
N PRO A 103 -12.20 -5.06 12.75
CA PRO A 103 -13.00 -5.04 11.54
C PRO A 103 -12.05 -4.95 10.34
N VAL A 104 -12.37 -5.68 9.27
CA VAL A 104 -11.61 -5.67 8.01
C VAL A 104 -11.34 -4.22 7.63
N LEU A 105 -10.07 -3.81 7.71
CA LEU A 105 -9.67 -2.45 7.41
C LEU A 105 -9.88 -2.23 5.93
N GLN A 106 -10.98 -1.56 5.61
CA GLN A 106 -11.28 -1.24 4.23
C GLN A 106 -10.28 -0.18 3.75
N PRO A 107 -9.80 -0.27 2.50
CA PRO A 107 -8.94 0.73 1.88
C PRO A 107 -9.66 2.09 1.66
N VAL A 108 -10.80 2.34 2.30
CA VAL A 108 -11.68 3.50 2.05
C VAL A 108 -11.95 4.27 3.36
N PRO A 109 -11.63 5.59 3.42
CA PRO A 109 -11.87 6.45 4.58
C PRO A 109 -13.34 6.63 5.00
N SER A 110 -14.31 6.17 4.20
CA SER A 110 -15.72 6.57 4.35
C SER A 110 -16.43 5.99 5.56
N THR A 111 -15.88 4.93 6.18
CA THR A 111 -16.47 4.34 7.39
C THR A 111 -15.55 4.35 8.62
N ASN A 112 -14.24 4.60 8.45
CA ASN A 112 -13.14 4.53 9.45
C ASN A 112 -13.63 4.42 10.92
N PRO A 113 -14.05 3.22 11.36
CA PRO A 113 -14.74 3.08 12.63
C PRO A 113 -13.72 3.20 13.77
N LEU A 114 -14.06 4.01 14.77
CA LEU A 114 -13.24 4.16 15.96
C LEU A 114 -13.12 2.82 16.71
N ILE A 115 -11.90 2.32 16.86
CA ILE A 115 -11.59 1.15 17.67
C ILE A 115 -11.56 1.56 19.15
N ASN A 116 -12.39 0.96 19.98
CA ASN A 116 -12.43 1.20 21.42
C ASN A 116 -11.79 0.03 22.19
N GLY A 117 -11.51 0.22 23.47
CA GLY A 117 -10.97 -0.79 24.37
C GLY A 117 -9.46 -0.99 24.26
N VAL A 118 -8.73 -0.04 23.65
CA VAL A 118 -7.26 -0.14 23.53
C VAL A 118 -6.60 0.09 24.89
N SER A 119 -5.63 -0.77 25.22
CA SER A 119 -4.84 -0.65 26.45
C SER A 119 -3.77 0.41 26.28
N LYS A 120 -3.45 1.13 27.36
CA LYS A 120 -2.33 2.07 27.40
C LYS A 120 -0.97 1.41 27.22
N ASN A 121 -0.90 0.09 27.35
CA ASN A 121 0.30 -0.72 27.17
C ASN A 121 0.33 -1.41 25.79
N SER A 122 -0.61 -1.10 24.90
CA SER A 122 -0.70 -1.77 23.60
C SER A 122 0.47 -1.43 22.67
N PHE A 123 0.86 -2.42 21.87
CA PHE A 123 1.70 -2.26 20.68
C PHE A 123 0.85 -2.48 19.41
N LEU A 124 1.43 -2.12 18.26
CA LEU A 124 0.81 -2.23 16.94
C LEU A 124 1.59 -3.22 16.08
N THR A 125 0.90 -4.02 15.28
CA THR A 125 1.48 -4.85 14.21
C THR A 125 0.83 -4.52 12.87
N ILE A 126 1.60 -4.54 11.79
CA ILE A 126 1.13 -4.34 10.42
C ILE A 126 1.67 -5.48 9.57
N THR A 127 0.75 -6.25 8.97
CA THR A 127 1.07 -7.38 8.07
C THR A 127 0.83 -6.95 6.63
N PHE A 128 1.87 -7.00 5.82
CA PHE A 128 1.82 -6.69 4.40
C PHE A 128 1.71 -7.96 3.56
N SER A 129 1.11 -7.85 2.39
CA SER A 129 1.01 -8.95 1.42
C SER A 129 2.34 -9.38 0.82
N LYS A 130 3.40 -8.56 0.96
CA LYS A 130 4.71 -8.76 0.35
C LYS A 130 5.83 -8.18 1.23
N PRO A 131 7.09 -8.61 1.01
CA PRO A 131 8.27 -7.98 1.60
C PRO A 131 8.35 -6.47 1.33
N MET A 132 8.51 -5.66 2.37
CA MET A 132 8.51 -4.20 2.26
C MET A 132 9.91 -3.57 2.36
N ASP A 133 10.11 -2.40 1.74
CA ASP A 133 11.25 -1.54 2.05
C ASP A 133 11.07 -0.97 3.47
N GLN A 134 11.95 -1.40 4.37
CA GLN A 134 11.80 -1.12 5.79
C GLN A 134 11.88 0.38 6.12
N SER A 135 12.80 1.11 5.48
CA SER A 135 13.04 2.52 5.77
C SER A 135 11.91 3.38 5.23
N LYS A 136 11.52 3.15 3.97
CA LYS A 136 10.40 3.87 3.34
C LYS A 136 9.09 3.61 4.05
N THR A 137 8.84 2.36 4.45
CA THR A 137 7.61 2.00 5.16
C THR A 137 7.52 2.69 6.52
N GLN A 138 8.61 2.72 7.30
CA GLN A 138 8.63 3.43 8.58
C GLN A 138 8.37 4.93 8.42
N ASN A 139 8.98 5.57 7.40
CA ASN A 139 8.76 6.99 7.11
C ASN A 139 7.34 7.31 6.61
N ALA A 140 6.62 6.33 6.09
CA ALA A 140 5.24 6.48 5.63
C ALA A 140 4.20 6.36 6.75
N ILE A 141 4.60 5.92 7.94
CA ILE A 141 3.73 5.74 9.12
C ILE A 141 3.72 7.00 9.98
N GLN A 142 2.53 7.48 10.33
CA GLN A 142 2.36 8.67 11.17
C GLN A 142 1.25 8.45 12.20
N PHE A 143 1.47 8.99 13.40
CA PHE A 143 0.48 9.01 14.48
C PHE A 143 0.04 10.44 14.79
N THR A 144 -1.25 10.64 15.05
CA THR A 144 -1.81 11.92 15.50
C THR A 144 -2.76 11.67 16.68
N PRO A 145 -2.48 12.17 17.90
CA PRO A 145 -1.24 12.84 18.32
C PRO A 145 0.03 11.98 18.09
N PRO A 146 1.23 12.60 18.00
CA PRO A 146 2.47 11.85 17.83
C PRO A 146 2.70 10.84 18.97
N ILE A 147 3.14 9.63 18.61
CA ILE A 147 3.58 8.59 19.55
C ILE A 147 5.06 8.31 19.25
N THR A 148 5.92 8.43 20.26
CA THR A 148 7.32 7.99 20.18
C THR A 148 7.40 6.49 20.44
N GLY A 149 8.27 5.79 19.71
CA GLY A 149 8.37 4.34 19.83
C GLY A 149 9.50 3.75 19.00
N GLN A 150 9.51 2.43 18.93
CA GLN A 150 10.48 1.65 18.18
C GLN A 150 9.77 0.78 17.15
N PHE A 151 10.27 0.78 15.92
CA PHE A 151 9.86 -0.13 14.87
C PHE A 151 10.74 -1.38 14.89
N THR A 152 10.12 -2.55 14.84
CA THR A 152 10.80 -3.86 14.79
C THR A 152 10.17 -4.71 13.71
N TRP A 153 10.96 -5.11 12.72
CA TRP A 153 10.53 -6.04 11.67
C TRP A 153 10.66 -7.48 12.16
N ILE A 154 9.54 -8.14 12.41
CA ILE A 154 9.49 -9.55 12.83
C ILE A 154 9.78 -10.47 11.63
N SER A 155 9.34 -10.07 10.44
CA SER A 155 9.70 -10.67 9.15
C SER A 155 9.82 -9.56 8.10
N GLN A 156 10.10 -9.89 6.83
CA GLN A 156 10.14 -8.88 5.78
C GLN A 156 8.74 -8.27 5.46
N SER A 157 7.66 -8.90 5.91
CA SER A 157 6.29 -8.47 5.65
C SER A 157 5.50 -8.20 6.94
N LEU A 158 6.13 -8.26 8.11
CA LEU A 158 5.48 -8.04 9.40
C LEU A 158 6.27 -7.02 10.23
N LEU A 159 5.66 -5.86 10.42
CA LEU A 159 6.21 -4.77 11.21
C LEU A 159 5.48 -4.70 12.56
N GLN A 160 6.23 -4.55 13.64
CA GLN A 160 5.72 -4.16 14.96
C GLN A 160 6.18 -2.74 15.30
N PHE A 161 5.29 -1.94 15.86
CA PHE A 161 5.60 -0.66 16.50
C PHE A 161 5.27 -0.74 17.99
N THR A 162 6.28 -0.49 18.82
CA THR A 162 6.16 -0.48 20.29
C THR A 162 6.34 0.95 20.79
N PRO A 163 5.32 1.58 21.38
CA PRO A 163 5.46 2.87 22.04
C PRO A 163 6.54 2.84 23.13
N THR A 164 7.35 3.90 23.23
CA THR A 164 8.38 4.02 24.28
C THR A 164 7.75 4.26 25.64
N ASP A 165 6.73 5.12 25.67
CA ASP A 165 5.93 5.42 26.85
C ASP A 165 4.53 4.81 26.72
N LYS A 166 3.85 4.66 27.86
CA LYS A 166 2.43 4.24 27.87
C LYS A 166 1.60 5.28 27.12
N LEU A 167 0.65 4.80 26.33
CA LEU A 167 -0.29 5.67 25.63
C LEU A 167 -1.13 6.46 26.65
N THR A 168 -1.57 7.66 26.26
CA THR A 168 -2.35 8.52 27.14
C THR A 168 -3.77 7.93 27.31
N GLN A 169 -4.16 7.67 28.55
CA GLN A 169 -5.48 7.15 28.87
C GLN A 169 -6.59 8.11 28.42
N GLY A 170 -7.67 7.56 27.87
CA GLY A 170 -8.81 8.31 27.33
C GLY A 170 -8.53 9.02 26.00
N ALA A 171 -7.29 9.06 25.51
CA ALA A 171 -6.95 9.72 24.27
C ALA A 171 -7.38 8.90 23.05
N THR A 172 -7.73 9.60 21.98
CA THR A 172 -7.93 9.03 20.65
C THR A 172 -6.72 9.35 19.78
N TYR A 173 -6.18 8.31 19.14
CA TYR A 173 -5.07 8.40 18.21
C TYR A 173 -5.53 7.98 16.81
N ARG A 174 -4.93 8.63 15.82
CA ARG A 174 -5.03 8.29 14.40
C ARG A 174 -3.69 7.76 13.92
N LEU A 175 -3.70 6.55 13.40
CA LEU A 175 -2.61 5.97 12.62
C LEU A 175 -2.88 6.21 11.13
N ALA A 176 -1.95 6.83 10.42
CA ALA A 176 -1.94 6.94 8.97
C ALA A 176 -0.76 6.16 8.39
N ILE A 177 -1.03 5.36 7.36
CA ILE A 177 -0.02 4.62 6.59
C ILE A 177 -0.16 5.07 5.14
N ASN A 178 0.79 5.88 4.68
CA ASN A 178 0.73 6.50 3.37
C ASN A 178 1.16 5.53 2.26
N SER A 179 0.64 5.73 1.05
CA SER A 179 1.03 4.96 -0.13
C SER A 179 2.47 5.19 -0.62
N THR A 180 3.21 6.08 0.04
CA THR A 180 4.65 6.26 -0.16
C THR A 180 5.50 5.10 0.39
N ALA A 181 4.93 4.23 1.23
CA ALA A 181 5.53 2.95 1.57
C ALA A 181 5.65 2.09 0.30
N THR A 182 6.81 1.48 0.06
CA THR A 182 7.03 0.63 -1.11
C THR A 182 7.49 -0.77 -0.73
N ASP A 183 7.25 -1.74 -1.60
CA ASP A 183 7.93 -3.04 -1.50
C ASP A 183 9.43 -2.93 -1.82
N THR A 184 10.16 -4.05 -1.68
CA THR A 184 11.59 -4.14 -2.03
C THR A 184 11.86 -3.92 -3.53
N GLY A 185 10.83 -3.98 -4.37
CA GLY A 185 10.85 -3.68 -5.80
C GLY A 185 10.45 -2.24 -6.16
N ASN A 186 10.28 -1.36 -5.16
CA ASN A 186 9.82 0.03 -5.30
C ASN A 186 8.38 0.22 -5.80
N MET A 187 7.51 -0.79 -5.71
CA MET A 187 6.08 -0.60 -5.97
C MET A 187 5.38 -0.01 -4.74
N PRO A 188 4.60 1.08 -4.89
CA PRO A 188 3.94 1.75 -3.77
C PRO A 188 2.79 0.91 -3.20
N LEU A 189 2.42 1.16 -1.94
CA LEU A 189 1.23 0.56 -1.32
C LEU A 189 -0.01 0.89 -2.15
N GLU A 190 -0.86 -0.11 -2.38
CA GLU A 190 -2.02 -0.02 -3.28
C GLU A 190 -2.96 1.11 -2.85
N ASN A 191 -3.19 1.22 -1.54
CA ASN A 191 -4.04 2.23 -0.92
C ASN A 191 -3.32 2.80 0.31
N SER A 192 -3.64 4.05 0.67
CA SER A 192 -3.30 4.57 2.00
C SER A 192 -4.33 4.08 3.02
N TYR A 193 -3.92 3.92 4.28
CA TYR A 193 -4.78 3.44 5.36
C TYR A 193 -4.84 4.45 6.49
N ILE A 194 -6.01 4.59 7.08
CA ILE A 194 -6.23 5.38 8.30
C ILE A 194 -6.92 4.46 9.31
N VAL A 195 -6.46 4.49 10.55
CA VAL A 195 -7.02 3.74 11.67
C VAL A 195 -7.15 4.67 12.87
N ASP A 196 -8.38 4.86 13.35
CA ASP A 196 -8.63 5.61 14.59
C ASP A 196 -8.86 4.65 15.75
N PHE A 197 -8.17 4.87 16.88
CA PHE A 197 -8.32 4.06 18.07
C PHE A 197 -8.32 4.90 19.36
N LYS A 198 -9.06 4.44 20.37
CA LYS A 198 -9.20 5.09 21.67
C LYS A 198 -8.66 4.21 22.79
N VAL A 199 -7.85 4.84 23.64
CA VAL A 199 -7.18 4.18 24.77
C VAL A 199 -8.11 4.19 25.99
N ASP A 200 -9.12 3.32 25.97
CA ASP A 200 -10.15 3.23 27.02
C ASP A 200 -10.49 1.80 27.44
N ASN A 201 -9.52 0.88 27.34
CA ASN A 201 -9.63 -0.43 27.95
C ASN A 201 -10.08 -0.34 29.43
N VAL A 202 -11.15 -1.06 29.75
CA VAL A 202 -11.78 -1.04 31.07
C VAL A 202 -10.87 -1.49 32.21
N ALA A 203 -9.86 -2.30 31.92
CA ALA A 203 -8.97 -2.87 32.95
C ALA A 203 -7.82 -1.93 33.33
N ASP A 204 -7.29 -1.15 32.39
CA ASP A 204 -6.04 -0.40 32.62
C ASP A 204 -6.01 1.02 32.05
N SER A 205 -7.06 1.46 31.38
CA SER A 205 -7.06 2.68 30.57
C SER A 205 -8.25 3.62 30.82
N LEU A 206 -9.10 3.31 31.81
CA LEU A 206 -10.08 4.24 32.33
C LEU A 206 -9.54 5.06 33.52
N PRO A 207 -10.02 6.30 33.73
CA PRO A 207 -9.72 7.06 34.94
C PRO A 207 -10.25 6.36 36.19
N VAL A 208 -9.49 6.42 37.28
CA VAL A 208 -9.99 6.00 38.60
C VAL A 208 -11.00 7.04 39.08
N THR A 209 -12.17 6.58 39.52
CA THR A 209 -13.22 7.45 40.08
C THR A 209 -13.44 7.14 41.55
N VAL A 210 -13.69 8.18 42.36
CA VAL A 210 -14.12 8.02 43.75
C VAL A 210 -15.62 7.77 43.73
N THR A 211 -16.05 6.57 44.13
CA THR A 211 -17.47 6.19 44.16
C THR A 211 -18.11 6.46 45.52
N GLY A 212 -17.32 6.70 46.57
CA GLY A 212 -17.83 7.11 47.87
C GLY A 212 -16.78 7.58 48.87
N ILE A 213 -17.22 8.34 49.87
CA ILE A 213 -16.44 8.78 51.04
C ILE A 213 -17.32 8.53 52.28
N ASN A 214 -16.83 7.78 53.28
CA ASN A 214 -17.55 7.53 54.55
C ASN A 214 -19.02 7.09 54.37
N ASN A 215 -19.28 6.09 53.52
CA ASN A 215 -20.61 5.57 53.17
C ASN A 215 -21.53 6.52 52.39
N PHE A 216 -21.05 7.71 52.00
CA PHE A 216 -21.76 8.58 51.07
C PHE A 216 -21.35 8.26 49.64
N SER A 217 -22.32 8.02 48.76
CA SER A 217 -22.08 7.90 47.32
C SER A 217 -21.69 9.26 46.75
N VAL A 218 -20.56 9.34 46.05
CA VAL A 218 -20.16 10.57 45.34
C VAL A 218 -20.57 10.40 43.87
N THR A 219 -21.65 11.08 43.48
CA THR A 219 -21.89 11.38 42.05
C THR A 219 -21.17 12.70 41.78
N ALA A 220 -20.32 12.74 40.76
CA ALA A 220 -19.60 13.97 40.39
C ALA A 220 -20.59 15.07 39.97
N LEU A 221 -21.07 15.84 40.94
CA LEU A 221 -21.76 17.10 40.73
C LEU A 221 -20.68 18.18 40.79
N CYS A 222 -20.24 18.64 39.62
CA CYS A 222 -19.50 19.90 39.57
C CYS A 222 -20.46 21.01 40.03
N ALA A 223 -20.24 21.52 41.24
CA ALA A 223 -20.61 22.87 41.61
C ALA A 223 -19.41 23.47 42.37
N PRO A 224 -18.78 24.54 41.85
CA PRO A 224 -17.78 25.26 42.62
C PRO A 224 -18.47 25.86 43.85
N ILE A 225 -18.07 25.44 45.04
CA ILE A 225 -18.37 26.19 46.26
C ILE A 225 -17.41 27.38 46.22
N ALA A 226 -17.97 28.58 46.09
CA ALA A 226 -17.24 29.78 46.43
C ALA A 226 -16.89 29.69 47.92
N ASP A 227 -15.60 29.52 48.23
CA ASP A 227 -15.10 29.74 49.58
C ASP A 227 -15.40 31.19 49.96
N GLY A 228 -16.14 31.36 51.05
CA GLY A 228 -16.47 32.67 51.59
C GLY A 228 -15.27 33.36 52.24
N ASN A 229 -15.14 34.67 52.00
CA ASN A 229 -14.94 35.69 53.05
C ASN A 229 -14.77 37.09 52.46
N ALA A 230 -15.77 37.95 52.68
CA ALA A 230 -15.65 39.30 53.23
C ALA A 230 -17.06 39.77 53.66
#